data_AF-A0A673FZ56-F1
#
_entry.id   AF-A0A673FZ56-F1
#
_cell.length_a   1.000
_cell.length_b   1.000
_cell.length_c   1.000
_cell.angle_alpha   90.00
_cell.angle_beta   90.00
_cell.angle_gamma   90.00
#
_symmetry.space_group_name_H-M   'P 1'
#
loop_
_entity.id
_entity.type
_entity.pdbx_description
1 polymer ?
#
loop_
_entity_poly.entity_id
_entity_poly.type
_entity_poly.pdbx_seq_one_letter_code
_entity_poly.pdbx_strand_id
1 'polypeptide(L)'
;MDPSVTQPEKMELVVVTHVVDAITFWAQNVTDKINEKINVMLIEKCPSAPILMGRPSSHKVYGARYSEDKCWYRCTVQQQSEDKFYILYIDYGNTEIVSRSDLVELPEELQTTGLAKKYKFWGFHVSSEQDSPLFSQVFE
;
A
#
# COMPACT_ATOMS: atom_id res chain seq x y z
N MET A 1 -6.72 -18.60 39.83
CA MET A 1 -6.22 -17.79 38.71
C MET A 1 -7.39 -16.95 38.24
N ASP A 2 -7.24 -15.64 38.27
CA ASP A 2 -8.30 -14.69 37.94
C ASP A 2 -8.46 -14.60 36.41
N PRO A 3 -9.65 -14.86 35.85
CA PRO A 3 -9.91 -14.74 34.41
C PRO A 3 -9.96 -13.28 33.91
N SER A 4 -9.77 -12.28 34.78
CA SER A 4 -9.79 -10.85 34.44
C SER A 4 -8.43 -10.22 34.10
N VAL A 5 -7.36 -11.03 33.95
CA VAL A 5 -6.10 -10.51 33.37
C VAL A 5 -6.28 -10.38 31.86
N THR A 6 -6.95 -9.30 31.43
CA THR A 6 -6.88 -8.81 30.06
C THR A 6 -5.40 -8.58 29.75
N GLN A 7 -4.88 -9.27 28.75
CA GLN A 7 -3.55 -8.95 28.20
C GLN A 7 -3.53 -7.44 27.93
N PRO A 8 -2.44 -6.73 28.27
CA PRO A 8 -2.35 -5.30 27.98
C PRO A 8 -2.63 -5.10 26.49
N GLU A 9 -3.65 -4.30 26.18
CA GLU A 9 -3.97 -3.96 24.80
C GLU A 9 -2.72 -3.35 24.17
N LYS A 10 -2.15 -4.05 23.20
CA LYS A 10 -0.96 -3.57 22.49
C LYS A 10 -1.41 -2.40 21.61
N MET A 11 -1.12 -1.20 22.06
CA MET A 11 -1.29 0.02 21.26
C MET A 11 -0.08 0.20 20.34
N GLU A 12 -0.32 0.52 19.08
CA GLU A 12 0.71 0.86 18.11
C GLU A 12 0.49 2.31 17.66
N LEU A 13 1.52 3.16 17.77
CA LEU A 13 1.49 4.49 17.18
C LEU A 13 1.71 4.36 15.67
N VAL A 14 0.73 4.80 14.89
CA VAL A 14 0.75 4.69 13.43
C VAL A 14 0.50 6.04 12.76
N VAL A 15 1.02 6.19 11.55
CA VAL A 15 0.74 7.32 10.66
C VAL A 15 -0.08 6.83 9.48
N VAL A 16 -1.21 7.48 9.22
CA VAL A 16 -2.07 7.16 8.06
C VAL A 16 -1.35 7.59 6.79
N THR A 17 -1.20 6.66 5.85
CA THR A 17 -0.50 6.88 4.58
C THR A 17 -1.45 6.90 3.39
N HIS A 18 -2.58 6.19 3.48
CA HIS A 18 -3.59 6.22 2.43
C HIS A 18 -4.98 5.99 3.03
N VAL A 19 -5.95 6.83 2.66
CA VAL A 19 -7.35 6.68 3.07
C VAL A 19 -8.12 6.02 1.94
N VAL A 20 -8.80 4.91 2.24
CA VAL A 20 -9.61 4.18 1.25
C VAL A 20 -11.05 4.69 1.29
N ASP A 21 -11.60 4.81 2.48
CA ASP A 21 -12.94 5.33 2.76
C ASP A 21 -13.02 5.86 4.19
N ALA A 22 -14.21 6.27 4.64
CA ALA A 22 -14.43 6.88 5.96
C ALA A 22 -14.03 5.97 7.15
N ILE A 23 -13.91 4.66 6.94
CA ILE A 23 -13.61 3.71 8.02
C ILE A 23 -12.42 2.82 7.71
N THR A 24 -11.87 2.86 6.50
CA THR A 24 -10.80 1.99 6.02
C THR A 24 -9.61 2.81 5.56
N PHE A 25 -8.43 2.51 6.08
CA PHE A 25 -7.20 3.22 5.72
C PHE A 25 -5.98 2.30 5.83
N TRP A 26 -4.87 2.73 5.24
CA TRP A 26 -3.56 2.14 5.41
C TRP A 26 -2.70 3.03 6.30
N ALA A 27 -1.89 2.41 7.15
CA ALA A 27 -0.99 3.13 8.03
C ALA A 27 0.32 2.39 8.26
N GLN A 28 1.39 3.15 8.47
CA GLN A 28 2.72 2.67 8.84
C GLN A 28 2.95 2.83 10.35
N ASN A 29 3.76 1.97 10.94
CA ASN A 29 4.21 2.16 12.32
C ASN A 29 5.25 3.30 12.40
N VAL A 30 5.08 4.23 13.34
CA VAL A 30 5.96 5.42 13.47
C VAL A 30 7.36 5.07 13.99
N THR A 31 7.52 3.94 14.67
CA THR A 31 8.81 3.53 15.26
C THR A 31 9.73 2.82 14.27
N ASP A 32 9.20 2.38 13.12
CA ASP A 32 9.96 1.63 12.12
C ASP A 32 10.78 2.56 11.21
N LYS A 33 12.06 2.73 11.53
CA LYS A 33 13.04 3.42 10.66
C LYS A 33 13.44 2.63 9.41
N ILE A 34 12.71 1.57 9.08
CA ILE A 34 12.99 0.68 7.94
C ILE A 34 12.75 1.42 6.62
N ASN A 35 11.80 2.36 6.59
CA ASN A 35 11.45 3.13 5.40
C ASN A 35 12.66 3.90 4.84
N GLU A 36 13.44 4.56 5.68
CA GLU A 36 14.66 5.30 5.26
C GLU A 36 15.66 4.38 4.55
N LYS A 37 15.88 3.17 5.07
CA LYS A 37 16.79 2.18 4.47
C LYS A 37 16.28 1.67 3.13
N ILE A 38 14.99 1.38 3.04
CA ILE A 38 14.35 0.96 1.78
C ILE A 38 14.48 2.06 0.74
N ASN A 39 14.18 3.31 1.09
CA ASN A 39 14.26 4.44 0.16
C ASN A 39 15.67 4.63 -0.39
N VAL A 40 16.71 4.55 0.46
CA VAL A 40 18.10 4.60 0.00
C VAL A 40 18.40 3.48 -1.01
N MET A 41 18.01 2.24 -0.70
CA MET A 41 18.23 1.10 -1.61
C MET A 41 17.46 1.25 -2.92
N LEU A 42 16.25 1.78 -2.91
CA LEU A 42 15.45 1.98 -4.12
C LEU A 42 16.07 3.05 -5.03
N ILE A 43 16.53 4.16 -4.46
CA ILE A 43 17.23 5.23 -5.19
C ILE A 43 18.51 4.70 -5.85
N GLU A 44 19.28 3.88 -5.13
CA GLU A 44 20.54 3.34 -5.62
C GLU A 44 20.32 2.27 -6.72
N LYS A 45 19.36 1.36 -6.52
CA LYS A 45 19.25 0.14 -7.33
C LYS A 45 18.24 0.23 -8.48
N CYS A 46 17.11 0.92 -8.32
CA CYS A 46 16.05 0.89 -9.33
C CYS A 46 16.40 1.54 -10.69
N PRO A 47 17.18 2.65 -10.76
CA PRO A 47 17.49 3.28 -12.05
C PRO A 47 18.22 2.39 -13.05
N SER A 48 18.93 1.36 -12.58
CA SER A 48 19.69 0.40 -13.39
C SER A 48 19.12 -1.03 -13.31
N ALA A 49 18.05 -1.23 -12.55
CA ALA A 49 17.41 -2.52 -12.39
C ALA A 49 16.74 -2.98 -13.70
N PRO A 50 16.71 -4.30 -13.97
CA PRO A 50 16.08 -4.80 -15.17
C PRO A 50 14.57 -4.58 -15.12
N ILE A 51 14.04 -4.07 -16.24
CA ILE A 51 12.60 -3.96 -16.47
C ILE A 51 11.99 -5.37 -16.39
N LEU A 52 10.77 -5.47 -15.84
CA LEU A 52 10.04 -6.73 -15.81
C LEU A 52 9.77 -7.23 -17.24
N MET A 53 10.39 -8.35 -17.60
CA MET A 53 10.12 -9.06 -18.85
C MET A 53 9.12 -10.18 -18.61
N GLY A 54 8.01 -10.16 -19.36
CA GLY A 54 6.97 -11.19 -19.29
C GLY A 54 5.88 -10.93 -18.25
N ARG A 55 5.35 -12.02 -17.67
CA ARG A 55 4.25 -11.99 -16.70
C ARG A 55 4.79 -11.83 -15.26
N PRO A 56 4.23 -10.92 -14.46
CA PRO A 56 4.60 -10.76 -13.07
C PRO A 56 4.16 -11.97 -12.25
N SER A 57 4.92 -12.24 -11.18
CA SER A 57 4.56 -13.20 -10.15
C SER A 57 3.75 -12.50 -9.06
N SER A 58 2.65 -13.12 -8.63
CA SER A 58 1.84 -12.65 -7.50
C SER A 58 2.55 -12.72 -6.15
N HIS A 59 3.70 -13.38 -6.08
CA HIS A 59 4.47 -13.60 -4.84
C HIS A 59 5.74 -12.74 -4.77
N LYS A 60 5.97 -11.85 -5.74
CA LYS A 60 7.15 -10.98 -5.81
C LYS A 60 6.81 -9.52 -5.55
N VAL A 61 7.78 -8.83 -4.99
CA VAL A 61 7.84 -7.37 -4.87
C VAL A 61 8.64 -6.80 -6.04
N TYR A 62 8.15 -5.71 -6.60
CA TYR A 62 8.72 -5.00 -7.73
C TYR A 62 8.99 -3.53 -7.36
N GLY A 63 9.87 -2.88 -8.11
CA GLY A 63 10.06 -1.43 -8.03
C GLY A 63 9.16 -0.77 -9.05
N ALA A 64 8.38 0.22 -8.62
CA ALA A 64 7.57 1.02 -9.52
C ALA A 64 7.84 2.51 -9.34
N ARG A 65 7.90 3.24 -10.44
CA ARG A 65 8.04 4.70 -10.41
C ARG A 65 6.68 5.36 -10.21
N TYR A 66 6.52 6.10 -9.13
CA TYR A 66 5.27 6.79 -8.83
C TYR A 66 5.09 8.00 -9.75
N SER A 67 3.88 8.17 -10.28
CA SER A 67 3.66 9.18 -11.32
C SER A 67 3.71 10.63 -10.81
N GLU A 68 3.40 10.90 -9.54
CA GLU A 68 3.33 12.26 -9.02
C GLU A 68 4.72 12.86 -8.74
N ASP A 69 5.62 12.11 -8.11
CA ASP A 69 6.96 12.60 -7.72
C ASP A 69 8.13 11.98 -8.50
N LYS A 70 7.85 10.98 -9.35
CA LYS A 70 8.84 10.26 -10.16
C LYS A 70 9.87 9.48 -9.34
N CYS A 71 9.64 9.25 -8.06
CA CYS A 71 10.46 8.43 -7.20
C CYS A 71 10.12 6.94 -7.34
N TRP A 72 11.04 6.07 -6.93
CA TRP A 72 10.87 4.62 -6.94
C TRP A 72 10.33 4.10 -5.61
N TYR A 73 9.36 3.20 -5.68
CA TYR A 73 8.68 2.61 -4.52
C TYR A 73 8.51 1.11 -4.69
N ARG A 74 8.37 0.37 -3.59
CA ARG A 74 8.04 -1.06 -3.64
C ARG A 74 6.56 -1.25 -3.94
N CYS A 75 6.27 -2.21 -4.80
CA CYS A 75 4.91 -2.57 -5.15
C CYS A 75 4.73 -4.07 -5.34
N THR A 76 3.47 -4.50 -5.34
CA THR A 76 3.05 -5.82 -5.84
C THR A 76 2.15 -5.61 -7.04
N VAL A 77 2.26 -6.49 -8.05
CA VAL A 77 1.35 -6.46 -9.19
C VAL A 77 0.10 -7.27 -8.85
N GLN A 78 -1.05 -6.63 -8.92
CA GLN A 78 -2.34 -7.26 -8.68
C GLN A 78 -2.98 -7.77 -9.96
N GLN A 79 -2.86 -7.00 -11.06
CA GLN A 79 -3.39 -7.38 -12.37
C GLN A 79 -2.49 -6.86 -13.49
N GLN A 80 -2.51 -7.56 -14.63
CA GLN A 80 -1.83 -7.13 -15.86
C GLN A 80 -2.83 -7.10 -17.02
N SER A 81 -2.82 -6.02 -17.78
CA SER A 81 -3.49 -5.91 -19.08
C SER A 81 -2.48 -5.38 -20.10
N GLU A 82 -2.01 -6.24 -21.00
CA GLU A 82 -0.95 -5.91 -21.96
C GLU A 82 0.31 -5.38 -21.26
N ASP A 83 0.68 -4.11 -21.52
CA ASP A 83 1.81 -3.40 -20.91
C ASP A 83 1.40 -2.44 -19.77
N LYS A 84 0.18 -2.60 -19.26
CA LYS A 84 -0.33 -1.88 -18.09
C LYS A 84 -0.46 -2.82 -16.91
N PHE A 85 0.01 -2.35 -15.76
CA PHE A 85 0.08 -3.12 -14.53
C PHE A 85 -0.68 -2.38 -13.44
N TYR A 86 -1.76 -2.99 -12.93
CA TYR A 86 -2.43 -2.50 -11.74
C TYR A 86 -1.63 -2.97 -10.52
N ILE A 87 -1.08 -2.02 -9.78
CA ILE A 87 -0.15 -2.27 -8.69
C ILE A 87 -0.66 -1.70 -7.36
N LEU A 88 -0.17 -2.26 -6.27
CA LEU A 88 -0.30 -1.72 -4.92
C LEU A 88 1.08 -1.33 -4.39
N TYR A 89 1.26 -0.08 -3.99
CA TYR A 89 2.45 0.37 -3.27
C TYR A 89 2.41 -0.16 -1.84
N ILE A 90 3.13 -1.25 -1.58
CA ILE A 90 2.97 -2.04 -0.35
C ILE A 90 3.44 -1.32 0.92
N ASP A 91 4.24 -0.26 0.76
CA ASP A 91 4.70 0.55 1.87
C ASP A 91 3.72 1.67 2.22
N TYR A 92 2.76 2.02 1.36
CA TYR A 92 1.89 3.18 1.54
C TYR A 92 0.39 2.85 1.44
N GLY A 93 0.02 1.83 0.67
CA GLY A 93 -1.35 1.33 0.54
C GLY A 93 -2.15 1.91 -0.62
N ASN A 94 -1.64 2.91 -1.33
CA ASN A 94 -2.24 3.43 -2.55
C ASN A 94 -1.96 2.53 -3.76
N THR A 95 -2.82 2.61 -4.78
CA THR A 95 -2.72 1.83 -6.02
C THR A 95 -2.53 2.72 -7.23
N GLU A 96 -1.88 2.22 -8.27
CA GLU A 96 -1.71 2.92 -9.54
C GLU A 96 -1.75 1.92 -10.72
N ILE A 97 -2.00 2.42 -11.93
CA ILE A 97 -1.74 1.69 -13.17
C ILE A 97 -0.44 2.24 -13.77
N VAL A 98 0.61 1.40 -13.79
CA VAL A 98 1.92 1.78 -14.33
C VAL A 98 2.21 1.09 -15.66
N SER A 99 3.10 1.68 -16.45
CA SER A 99 3.60 1.09 -17.69
C SER A 99 4.72 0.08 -17.41
N ARG A 100 5.01 -0.80 -18.38
CA ARG A 100 6.17 -1.71 -18.27
C ARG A 100 7.49 -0.97 -18.02
N SER A 101 7.71 0.19 -18.65
CA SER A 101 8.95 0.96 -18.48
C SER A 101 9.12 1.55 -17.07
N ASP A 102 8.04 1.60 -16.29
CA ASP A 102 8.05 2.09 -14.91
C ASP A 102 8.08 0.96 -13.89
N LEU A 103 8.28 -0.30 -14.31
CA LEU A 103 8.24 -1.48 -13.45
C LEU A 103 9.52 -2.33 -13.59
N VAL A 104 10.26 -2.47 -12.49
CA VAL A 104 11.56 -3.16 -12.44
C VAL A 104 11.58 -4.30 -11.43
N GLU A 105 12.43 -5.29 -11.65
CA GLU A 105 12.70 -6.34 -10.66
C GLU A 105 13.51 -5.77 -9.48
N LEU A 106 13.24 -6.26 -8.27
CA LEU A 106 14.00 -5.91 -7.08
C LEU A 106 14.86 -7.08 -6.60
N PRO A 107 16.06 -6.81 -6.04
CA PRO A 107 16.91 -7.82 -5.42
C PRO A 107 16.25 -8.44 -4.19
N GLU A 108 16.78 -9.59 -3.77
CA GLU A 108 16.23 -10.41 -2.67
C GLU A 108 16.08 -9.64 -1.36
N GLU A 109 17.01 -8.73 -1.04
CA GLU A 109 16.95 -7.94 0.21
C GLU A 109 15.72 -7.01 0.30
N LEU A 110 15.08 -6.71 -0.84
CA LEU A 110 13.88 -5.86 -0.92
C LEU A 110 12.58 -6.66 -1.06
N GLN A 111 12.65 -8.00 -1.11
CA GLN A 111 11.50 -8.92 -1.22
C GLN A 111 10.78 -9.17 0.12
N THR A 112 10.87 -8.23 1.06
CA THR A 112 10.25 -8.32 2.38
C THR A 112 8.81 -7.79 2.37
N THR A 113 8.05 -8.06 3.44
CA THR A 113 6.68 -7.54 3.61
C THR A 113 6.62 -6.01 3.55
N GLY A 114 5.51 -5.49 3.03
CA GLY A 114 5.23 -4.06 2.99
C GLY A 114 5.11 -3.44 4.38
N LEU A 115 5.46 -2.16 4.48
CA LEU A 115 5.40 -1.39 5.72
C LEU A 115 3.98 -0.95 6.11
N ALA A 116 3.08 -0.78 5.13
CA ALA A 116 1.72 -0.36 5.40
C ALA A 116 0.83 -1.56 5.78
N LYS A 117 0.08 -1.41 6.87
CA LYS A 117 -1.00 -2.32 7.25
C LYS A 117 -2.34 -1.65 6.96
N LYS A 118 -3.32 -2.46 6.56
CA LYS A 118 -4.70 -2.00 6.35
C LYS A 118 -5.49 -2.10 7.65
N TYR A 119 -6.16 -1.02 8.02
CA TYR A 119 -6.99 -0.88 9.22
C TYR A 119 -8.43 -0.61 8.83
N LYS A 120 -9.33 -0.99 9.73
CA LYS A 120 -10.75 -0.66 9.65
C LYS A 120 -11.29 -0.32 11.04
N PHE A 121 -12.07 0.74 11.18
CA PHE A 121 -12.72 1.05 12.46
C PHE A 121 -13.71 -0.05 12.82
N TRP A 122 -13.47 -0.68 13.98
CA TRP A 122 -14.34 -1.73 14.50
C TRP A 122 -15.69 -1.14 14.90
N GLY A 123 -16.77 -1.87 14.61
CA GLY A 123 -18.14 -1.44 14.92
C GLY A 123 -18.76 -0.44 13.92
N PHE A 124 -18.02 0.02 12.91
CA PHE A 124 -18.54 0.91 11.88
C PHE A 124 -18.73 0.19 10.54
N HIS A 125 -19.77 0.59 9.80
CA HIS A 125 -20.06 0.12 8.45
C HIS A 125 -20.23 1.34 7.55
N VAL A 126 -19.67 1.29 6.34
CA VAL A 126 -19.93 2.34 5.34
C VAL A 126 -21.38 2.18 4.91
N SER A 127 -22.17 3.24 4.99
CA SER A 127 -23.52 3.25 4.45
C SER A 127 -23.46 2.90 2.97
N SER A 128 -24.22 1.91 2.53
CA SER A 128 -24.41 1.71 1.10
C SER A 128 -25.18 2.92 0.55
N GLU A 129 -24.99 3.31 -0.71
CA GLU A 129 -25.74 4.42 -1.32
C GLU A 129 -27.28 4.22 -1.28
N GLN A 130 -27.75 3.03 -0.88
CA GLN A 130 -29.16 2.71 -0.65
C GLN A 130 -29.66 3.14 0.75
N ASP A 131 -28.78 3.47 1.69
CA ASP A 131 -29.12 3.80 3.08
C ASP A 131 -29.38 5.30 3.32
N SER A 132 -29.21 6.17 2.31
CA SER A 132 -29.41 7.62 2.46
C SER A 132 -30.43 8.18 1.47
N PRO A 133 -31.73 8.21 1.83
CA PRO A 133 -32.71 9.06 1.15
C PRO A 133 -32.47 10.57 1.41
N LEU A 134 -31.50 10.94 2.26
CA LEU A 134 -31.22 12.34 2.63
C LEU A 134 -30.27 13.07 1.67
N PHE A 135 -29.44 12.36 0.90
CA PHE A 135 -28.46 13.02 0.02
C PHE A 135 -29.09 13.60 -1.27
N SER A 136 -30.34 13.23 -1.58
CA SER A 136 -31.06 13.70 -2.76
C SER A 136 -31.71 15.08 -2.58
N GLN A 137 -31.63 15.72 -1.40
CA GLN A 137 -32.39 16.94 -1.08
C GLN A 137 -31.55 18.22 -0.91
N VAL A 138 -30.27 18.24 -1.29
CA VAL A 138 -29.41 19.44 -1.11
C VAL A 138 -28.93 20.06 -2.43
N PHE A 139 -29.62 19.81 -3.52
CA PHE A 139 -29.47 20.60 -4.75
C PHE A 139 -30.85 21.00 -5.28
N GLU A 140 -31.38 22.11 -4.77
CA GLU A 140 -32.29 23.02 -5.49
C GLU A 140 -31.64 24.40 -5.57
#